data_AF-A0A3A9GKQ5-F1
#
_entry.id   AF-A0A3A9GKQ5-F1
#
_cell.length_a   1.000
_cell.length_b   1.000
_cell.length_c   1.000
_cell.angle_alpha   90.00
_cell.angle_beta   90.00
_cell.angle_gamma   90.00
#
_symmetry.space_group_name_H-M   'P 1'
#
loop_
_entity.id
_entity.type
_entity.pdbx_description
1 polymer ?
#
loop_
_entity_poly.entity_id
_entity_poly.type
_entity_poly.pdbx_seq_one_letter_code
_entity_poly.pdbx_strand_id
1 'polypeptide(L)'
;MAITGVSNYSSVYENTYASSRKEAAKKEETAATEKNAEAAKSGGNEEYLNNLQKQFPNMKLQVGYGVNTKNDGKVDVLNINPKLLEKMQNDPKAAKEYTQRLKDVEAAHKYVDSFFAATGSTVVCRHAYLDENGNYSNFTVSVRKDALNEKLRKEAQENAEERIEKSREKARENAEQLAEKLEEKAEESEKSEEKKVVKEDGTTTPNKAEQLLEEKMTASKDGTIYLNDTDMKTIIEAAQEEDAGKTTVKEQAQVGANLDLKI
;
A
#
# COMPACT_ATOMS: atom_id res chain seq x y z
N MET A 1 -15.32 -36.87 -11.36
CA MET A 1 -13.93 -36.45 -11.65
C MET A 1 -13.41 -35.73 -10.42
N ALA A 2 -12.40 -36.29 -9.74
CA ALA A 2 -11.82 -35.68 -8.55
C ALA A 2 -10.73 -34.68 -8.97
N ILE A 3 -10.90 -33.41 -8.59
CA ILE A 3 -9.88 -32.38 -8.74
C ILE A 3 -8.93 -32.50 -7.54
N THR A 4 -7.76 -33.09 -7.74
CA THR A 4 -6.71 -33.15 -6.72
C THR A 4 -5.92 -31.85 -6.70
N GLY A 5 -6.28 -30.98 -5.74
CA GLY A 5 -5.38 -30.20 -4.89
C GLY A 5 -4.23 -29.40 -5.53
N VAL A 6 -4.42 -28.09 -5.63
CA VAL A 6 -3.33 -27.09 -5.66
C VAL A 6 -2.51 -27.25 -4.38
N SER A 7 -1.26 -27.71 -4.51
CA SER A 7 -0.33 -27.81 -3.38
C SER A 7 0.47 -26.51 -3.29
N ASN A 8 0.26 -25.76 -2.21
CA ASN A 8 0.92 -24.51 -1.89
C ASN A 8 2.40 -24.75 -1.53
N TYR A 9 3.31 -23.96 -2.10
CA TYR A 9 4.75 -24.04 -1.90
C TYR A 9 5.16 -23.40 -0.55
N SER A 10 5.70 -24.20 0.36
CA SER A 10 6.56 -23.72 1.47
C SER A 10 7.55 -24.82 1.84
N SER A 11 8.73 -24.81 1.22
CA SER A 11 9.82 -25.76 1.56
C SER A 11 11.21 -25.10 1.62
N VAL A 12 11.25 -23.78 1.88
CA VAL A 12 12.51 -23.02 1.94
C VAL A 12 13.31 -23.30 3.23
N TYR A 13 12.77 -24.02 4.22
CA TYR A 13 13.42 -24.15 5.54
C TYR A 13 14.05 -25.50 5.89
N GLU A 14 13.91 -26.56 5.08
CA GLU A 14 14.49 -27.88 5.41
C GLU A 14 15.78 -28.25 4.64
N ASN A 15 16.26 -27.39 3.73
CA ASN A 15 17.31 -27.78 2.77
C ASN A 15 18.75 -27.75 3.34
N THR A 16 18.94 -27.32 4.60
CA THR A 16 20.27 -27.17 5.19
C THR A 16 20.83 -28.47 5.80
N TYR A 17 19.98 -29.45 6.16
CA TYR A 17 20.45 -30.72 6.75
C TYR A 17 20.74 -31.82 5.72
N ALA A 18 20.24 -31.70 4.48
CA ALA A 18 20.48 -32.67 3.40
C ALA A 18 21.76 -32.40 2.59
N SER A 19 22.42 -31.26 2.80
CA SER A 19 23.55 -30.80 1.98
C SER A 19 24.87 -31.54 2.25
N SER A 20 25.06 -32.15 3.43
CA SER A 20 26.33 -32.80 3.80
C SER A 20 26.49 -34.24 3.29
N ARG A 21 25.43 -34.90 2.78
CA ARG A 21 25.54 -36.25 2.17
C ARG A 21 25.72 -36.24 0.64
N LYS A 22 25.64 -35.08 -0.02
CA LYS A 22 25.70 -34.96 -1.50
C LYS A 22 27.07 -34.54 -2.06
N GLU A 23 28.10 -34.35 -1.23
CA GLU A 23 29.42 -33.96 -1.73
C GLU A 23 30.21 -35.10 -2.39
N ALA A 24 29.90 -36.37 -2.09
CA ALA A 24 30.56 -37.52 -2.72
C ALA A 24 29.99 -37.87 -4.11
N ALA A 25 28.68 -37.65 -4.34
CA ALA A 25 28.03 -37.91 -5.63
C ALA A 25 28.28 -36.80 -6.68
N LYS A 26 28.63 -35.59 -6.23
CA LYS A 26 28.81 -34.41 -7.10
C LYS A 26 30.06 -34.47 -7.99
N LYS A 27 31.04 -35.33 -7.68
CA LYS A 27 32.28 -35.50 -8.46
C LYS A 27 32.15 -36.45 -9.67
N GLU A 28 31.21 -37.40 -9.66
CA GLU A 28 31.00 -38.28 -10.82
C GLU A 28 30.01 -37.68 -11.85
N GLU A 29 29.02 -36.92 -11.39
CA GLU A 29 28.00 -36.33 -12.28
C GLU A 29 28.54 -35.11 -13.07
N THR A 30 29.42 -34.31 -12.48
CA THR A 30 30.09 -33.20 -13.20
C THR A 30 31.05 -33.71 -14.28
N ALA A 31 31.75 -34.82 -14.03
CA ALA A 31 32.63 -35.44 -15.01
C ALA A 31 31.87 -36.07 -16.21
N ALA A 32 30.67 -36.61 -15.97
CA ALA A 32 29.81 -37.15 -17.04
C ALA A 32 29.15 -36.04 -17.90
N THR A 33 28.92 -34.86 -17.31
CA THR A 33 28.31 -33.73 -18.02
C THR A 33 29.36 -33.01 -18.90
N GLU A 34 30.62 -32.93 -18.47
CA GLU A 34 31.71 -32.32 -19.25
C GLU A 34 32.21 -33.23 -20.39
N LYS A 35 32.31 -34.56 -20.18
CA LYS A 35 32.73 -35.50 -21.26
C LYS A 35 31.75 -35.58 -22.43
N ASN A 36 30.47 -35.30 -22.23
CA ASN A 36 29.47 -35.32 -23.31
C ASN A 36 29.44 -34.02 -24.11
N ALA A 37 29.97 -32.91 -23.58
CA ALA A 37 30.05 -31.65 -24.33
C ALA A 37 31.09 -31.73 -25.48
N GLU A 38 32.11 -32.58 -25.36
CA GLU A 38 33.20 -32.70 -26.35
C GLU A 38 32.87 -33.66 -27.51
N ALA A 39 31.88 -34.55 -27.34
CA ALA A 39 31.42 -35.49 -28.37
C ALA A 39 30.44 -34.86 -29.38
N ALA A 40 30.03 -33.61 -29.18
CA ALA A 40 29.00 -32.94 -29.99
C ALA A 40 29.51 -32.35 -31.33
N LYS A 41 30.70 -32.73 -31.81
CA LYS A 41 31.17 -32.40 -33.17
C LYS A 41 30.72 -33.45 -34.18
N SER A 42 29.40 -33.55 -34.36
CA SER A 42 28.77 -34.31 -35.45
C SER A 42 28.05 -33.29 -36.33
N GLY A 43 28.67 -32.91 -37.46
CA GLY A 43 28.22 -31.82 -38.33
C GLY A 43 26.81 -31.99 -38.95
N GLY A 44 26.17 -33.16 -38.82
CA GLY A 44 24.80 -33.39 -39.30
C GLY A 44 23.72 -32.79 -38.40
N ASN A 45 23.95 -32.72 -37.09
CA ASN A 45 22.94 -32.29 -36.12
C ASN A 45 22.70 -30.77 -36.17
N GLU A 46 23.72 -29.97 -36.47
CA GLU A 46 23.62 -28.51 -36.52
C GLU A 46 22.76 -28.02 -37.70
N GLU A 47 22.93 -28.60 -38.89
CA GLU A 47 22.15 -28.22 -40.06
C GLU A 47 20.66 -28.61 -39.90
N TYR A 48 20.40 -29.81 -39.40
CA TYR A 48 19.03 -30.26 -39.12
C TYR A 48 18.35 -29.38 -38.06
N LEU A 49 19.06 -29.06 -36.97
CA LEU A 49 18.58 -28.15 -35.94
C LEU A 49 18.26 -26.76 -36.50
N ASN A 50 19.10 -26.21 -37.38
CA ASN A 50 18.86 -24.91 -38.02
C ASN A 50 17.61 -24.92 -38.91
N ASN A 51 17.34 -26.01 -39.62
CA ASN A 51 16.12 -26.16 -40.40
C ASN A 51 14.88 -26.31 -39.50
N LEU A 52 15.01 -27.01 -38.37
CA LEU A 52 13.97 -27.14 -37.36
C LEU A 52 13.65 -25.78 -36.71
N GLN A 53 14.68 -24.99 -36.38
CA GLN A 53 14.55 -23.66 -35.78
C GLN A 53 13.68 -22.71 -36.60
N LYS A 54 13.70 -22.81 -37.94
CA LYS A 54 12.84 -22.00 -38.84
C LYS A 54 11.33 -22.24 -38.62
N GLN A 55 10.96 -23.44 -38.15
CA GLN A 55 9.56 -23.78 -37.86
C GLN A 55 9.08 -23.27 -36.50
N PHE A 56 10.02 -22.94 -35.59
CA PHE A 56 9.74 -22.53 -34.21
C PHE A 56 10.38 -21.17 -33.90
N PRO A 57 9.94 -20.07 -34.54
CA PRO A 57 10.55 -18.76 -34.35
C PRO A 57 10.38 -18.19 -32.93
N ASN A 58 9.38 -18.65 -32.18
CA ASN A 58 9.09 -18.16 -30.82
C ASN A 58 9.89 -18.87 -29.73
N MET A 59 10.68 -19.89 -30.07
CA MET A 59 11.45 -20.68 -29.11
C MET A 59 12.85 -20.92 -29.67
N LYS A 60 13.87 -20.73 -28.84
CA LYS A 60 15.25 -21.02 -29.23
C LYS A 60 15.54 -22.50 -29.02
N LEU A 61 15.83 -23.22 -30.09
CA LEU A 61 16.28 -24.60 -30.07
C LEU A 61 17.80 -24.67 -30.03
N GLN A 62 18.35 -25.53 -29.19
CA GLN A 62 19.79 -25.78 -29.14
C GLN A 62 20.07 -27.23 -28.73
N VAL A 63 21.26 -27.74 -29.07
CA VAL A 63 21.68 -29.07 -28.63
C VAL A 63 22.12 -29.01 -27.15
N GLY A 64 21.69 -29.96 -26.35
CA GLY A 64 22.11 -30.06 -24.95
C GLY A 64 21.68 -31.36 -24.28
N TYR A 65 22.27 -31.65 -23.12
CA TYR A 65 22.05 -32.91 -22.37
C TYR A 65 21.16 -32.74 -21.14
N GLY A 66 20.57 -31.56 -20.95
CA GLY A 66 19.73 -31.27 -19.79
C GLY A 66 19.33 -29.81 -19.72
N VAL A 67 18.58 -29.50 -18.67
CA VAL A 67 18.26 -28.11 -18.30
C VAL A 67 19.52 -27.41 -17.80
N ASN A 68 19.74 -26.15 -18.20
CA ASN A 68 20.96 -25.41 -17.87
C ASN A 68 20.68 -23.95 -17.46
N THR A 69 21.32 -23.46 -16.40
CA THR A 69 21.24 -22.07 -15.92
C THR A 69 22.08 -21.08 -16.72
N LYS A 70 22.90 -21.52 -17.67
CA LYS A 70 23.61 -20.61 -18.62
C LYS A 70 22.67 -19.71 -19.44
N ASN A 71 21.37 -20.04 -19.48
CA ASN A 71 20.34 -19.26 -20.14
C ASN A 71 19.49 -18.43 -19.18
N ASP A 72 19.96 -18.18 -17.96
CA ASP A 72 19.27 -17.31 -17.00
C ASP A 72 18.94 -15.95 -17.65
N GLY A 73 17.74 -15.45 -17.39
CA GLY A 73 17.21 -14.23 -18.01
C GLY A 73 16.73 -14.38 -19.47
N LYS A 74 16.76 -15.59 -20.04
CA LYS A 74 16.14 -15.90 -21.33
C LYS A 74 14.87 -16.71 -21.13
N VAL A 75 13.89 -16.43 -21.97
CA VAL A 75 12.60 -17.13 -22.01
C VAL A 75 12.56 -18.00 -23.27
N ASP A 76 11.85 -19.12 -23.17
CA ASP A 76 11.63 -20.09 -24.26
C ASP A 76 12.92 -20.58 -24.93
N VAL A 77 13.87 -21.06 -24.12
CA VAL A 77 15.00 -21.85 -24.62
C VAL A 77 14.71 -23.33 -24.42
N LEU A 78 14.95 -24.15 -25.43
CA LEU A 78 14.75 -25.60 -25.39
C LEU A 78 16.03 -26.33 -25.83
N ASN A 79 16.56 -27.14 -24.92
CA ASN A 79 17.63 -28.08 -25.23
C ASN A 79 17.04 -29.37 -25.81
N ILE A 80 17.59 -29.84 -26.92
CA ILE A 80 17.24 -31.13 -27.52
C ILE A 80 18.44 -32.05 -27.39
N ASN A 81 18.22 -33.26 -26.87
CA ASN A 81 19.28 -34.26 -26.81
C ASN A 81 19.79 -34.60 -28.22
N PRO A 82 21.12 -34.66 -28.44
CA PRO A 82 21.68 -34.95 -29.75
C PRO A 82 21.22 -36.30 -30.32
N LYS A 83 21.04 -37.34 -29.49
CA LYS A 83 20.52 -38.64 -29.97
C LYS A 83 19.07 -38.55 -30.43
N LEU A 84 18.27 -37.65 -29.86
CA LEU A 84 16.91 -37.40 -30.33
C LEU A 84 16.94 -36.72 -31.71
N LEU A 85 17.84 -35.74 -31.90
CA LEU A 85 18.03 -35.10 -33.22
C LEU A 85 18.49 -36.11 -34.28
N GLU A 86 19.42 -37.00 -33.94
CA GLU A 86 19.85 -38.08 -34.83
C GLU A 86 18.70 -39.02 -35.19
N LYS A 87 17.84 -39.39 -34.23
CA LYS A 87 16.62 -40.19 -34.50
C LYS A 87 15.67 -39.46 -35.45
N MET A 88 15.43 -38.17 -35.22
CA MET A 88 14.57 -37.35 -36.09
C MET A 88 15.14 -37.21 -37.49
N GLN A 89 16.46 -37.11 -37.65
CA GLN A 89 17.11 -37.00 -38.96
C GLN A 89 17.03 -38.32 -39.75
N ASN A 90 17.15 -39.46 -39.07
CA ASN A 90 17.22 -40.77 -39.70
C ASN A 90 15.85 -41.45 -39.90
N ASP A 91 14.83 -41.11 -39.10
CA ASP A 91 13.49 -41.70 -39.19
C ASP A 91 12.40 -40.64 -39.45
N PRO A 92 11.74 -40.65 -40.62
CA PRO A 92 10.64 -39.75 -40.94
C PRO A 92 9.44 -39.85 -39.98
N LYS A 93 9.20 -41.00 -39.32
CA LYS A 93 8.13 -41.14 -38.33
C LYS A 93 8.49 -40.39 -37.04
N ALA A 94 9.68 -40.64 -36.51
CA ALA A 94 10.22 -39.91 -35.37
C ALA A 94 10.28 -38.40 -35.63
N ALA A 95 10.69 -37.99 -36.85
CA ALA A 95 10.69 -36.58 -37.25
C ALA A 95 9.31 -35.93 -37.08
N LYS A 96 8.25 -36.57 -37.57
CA LYS A 96 6.87 -36.06 -37.48
C LYS A 96 6.38 -36.02 -36.03
N GLU A 97 6.60 -37.10 -35.28
CA GLU A 97 6.18 -37.21 -33.88
C GLU A 97 6.82 -36.12 -33.01
N TYR A 98 8.15 -36.00 -33.04
CA TYR A 98 8.85 -35.04 -32.19
C TYR A 98 8.72 -33.60 -32.68
N THR A 99 8.50 -33.37 -33.99
CA THR A 99 8.09 -32.05 -34.47
C THR A 99 6.71 -31.67 -33.93
N GLN A 100 5.76 -32.61 -33.86
CA GLN A 100 4.48 -32.36 -33.21
C GLN A 100 4.67 -32.09 -31.71
N ARG A 101 5.53 -32.86 -31.03
CA ARG A 101 5.85 -32.63 -29.62
C ARG A 101 6.37 -31.22 -29.36
N LEU A 102 7.22 -30.69 -30.24
CA LEU A 102 7.72 -29.31 -30.16
C LEU A 102 6.60 -28.27 -30.32
N LYS A 103 5.61 -28.52 -31.19
CA LYS A 103 4.43 -27.65 -31.31
C LYS A 103 3.59 -27.67 -30.04
N ASP A 104 3.41 -28.84 -29.44
CA ASP A 104 2.68 -28.98 -28.19
C ASP A 104 3.39 -28.25 -27.04
N VAL A 105 4.72 -28.26 -27.02
CA VAL A 105 5.54 -27.49 -26.08
C VAL A 105 5.33 -25.98 -26.27
N GLU A 106 5.37 -25.48 -27.51
CA GLU A 106 5.13 -24.07 -27.80
C GLU A 106 3.71 -23.63 -27.38
N ALA A 107 2.70 -24.47 -27.64
CA ALA A 107 1.32 -24.21 -27.22
C ALA A 107 1.19 -24.19 -25.67
N ALA A 108 1.85 -25.11 -24.99
CA ALA A 108 1.89 -25.15 -23.53
C ALA A 108 2.57 -23.90 -22.93
N HIS A 109 3.66 -23.43 -23.54
CA HIS A 109 4.33 -22.18 -23.14
C HIS A 109 3.39 -20.99 -23.23
N LYS A 110 2.69 -20.82 -24.37
CA LYS A 110 1.69 -19.76 -24.57
C LYS A 110 0.55 -19.80 -23.55
N TYR A 111 0.06 -20.99 -23.22
CA TYR A 111 -0.95 -21.18 -22.19
C TYR A 111 -0.44 -20.73 -20.81
N VAL A 112 0.76 -21.18 -20.43
CA VAL A 112 1.39 -20.82 -19.15
C VAL A 112 1.69 -19.33 -19.08
N ASP A 113 2.09 -18.69 -20.18
CA ASP A 113 2.29 -17.25 -20.24
C ASP A 113 1.00 -16.47 -20.04
N SER A 114 -0.10 -16.95 -20.64
CA SER A 114 -1.44 -16.39 -20.44
C SER A 114 -1.89 -16.53 -18.98
N PHE A 115 -1.62 -17.68 -18.36
CA PHE A 115 -1.90 -17.93 -16.94
C PHE A 115 -1.09 -16.99 -16.03
N PHE A 116 0.21 -16.83 -16.27
CA PHE A 116 1.02 -15.90 -15.49
C PHE A 116 0.56 -14.46 -15.69
N ALA A 117 0.28 -14.03 -16.92
CA ALA A 117 -0.24 -12.71 -17.19
C ALA A 117 -1.58 -12.44 -16.48
N ALA A 118 -2.50 -13.41 -16.50
CA ALA A 118 -3.79 -13.32 -15.81
C ALA A 118 -3.64 -13.25 -14.27
N THR A 119 -2.59 -13.86 -13.73
CA THR A 119 -2.26 -13.81 -12.29
C THR A 119 -1.33 -12.64 -11.92
N GLY A 120 -1.14 -11.67 -12.82
CA GLY A 120 -0.32 -10.48 -12.58
C GLY A 120 1.18 -10.79 -12.50
N SER A 121 1.64 -11.85 -13.15
CA SER A 121 3.04 -12.26 -13.20
C SER A 121 3.57 -12.24 -14.64
N THR A 122 4.89 -12.11 -14.76
CA THR A 122 5.59 -12.21 -16.04
C THR A 122 6.72 -13.21 -15.93
N VAL A 123 6.90 -14.02 -16.97
CA VAL A 123 7.97 -15.02 -17.02
C VAL A 123 9.27 -14.32 -17.37
N VAL A 124 10.29 -14.50 -16.53
CA VAL A 124 11.62 -13.90 -16.70
C VAL A 124 12.66 -14.91 -17.14
N CYS A 125 12.42 -16.19 -16.85
CA CYS A 125 13.26 -17.27 -17.31
C CYS A 125 12.42 -18.51 -17.57
N ARG A 126 12.62 -19.13 -18.72
CA ARG A 126 12.07 -20.46 -19.01
C ARG A 126 13.09 -21.24 -19.83
N HIS A 127 13.44 -22.41 -19.33
CA HIS A 127 14.26 -23.36 -20.05
C HIS A 127 13.61 -24.74 -19.96
N ALA A 128 13.55 -25.40 -21.11
CA ALA A 128 13.08 -26.75 -21.25
C ALA A 128 14.17 -27.67 -21.82
N TYR A 129 13.96 -28.98 -21.70
CA TYR A 129 14.82 -30.03 -22.21
C TYR A 129 13.97 -31.19 -22.73
N LEU A 130 14.36 -31.74 -23.88
CA LEU A 130 13.86 -33.01 -24.43
C LEU A 130 14.98 -34.05 -24.39
N ASP A 131 14.73 -35.17 -23.71
CA ASP A 131 15.68 -36.28 -23.60
C ASP A 131 15.74 -37.15 -24.88
N GLU A 132 16.52 -38.23 -24.83
CA GLU A 132 16.72 -39.18 -25.95
C GLU A 132 15.43 -39.85 -26.43
N ASN A 133 14.37 -39.84 -25.60
CA ASN A 133 13.08 -40.47 -25.86
C ASN A 133 11.97 -39.42 -26.14
N GLY A 134 12.31 -38.13 -26.08
CA GLY A 134 11.37 -37.02 -26.22
C GLY A 134 10.55 -36.73 -24.96
N ASN A 135 10.99 -37.21 -23.80
CA ASN A 135 10.41 -36.78 -22.53
C ASN A 135 10.79 -35.33 -22.26
N TYR A 136 9.79 -34.56 -21.81
CA TYR A 136 9.92 -33.13 -21.59
C TYR A 136 10.18 -32.82 -20.13
N SER A 137 11.17 -31.98 -19.86
CA SER A 137 11.48 -31.41 -18.55
C SER A 137 11.66 -29.90 -18.68
N ASN A 138 11.18 -29.11 -17.72
CA ASN A 138 11.41 -27.66 -17.74
C ASN A 138 11.48 -27.05 -16.35
N PHE A 139 12.00 -25.82 -16.30
CA PHE A 139 11.77 -24.91 -15.20
C PHE A 139 11.30 -23.56 -15.73
N THR A 140 10.58 -22.84 -14.88
CA THR A 140 10.10 -21.50 -15.18
C THR A 140 10.22 -20.64 -13.94
N VAL A 141 10.78 -19.45 -14.11
CA VAL A 141 10.85 -18.41 -13.09
C VAL A 141 9.97 -17.26 -13.56
N SER A 142 9.01 -16.89 -12.73
CA SER A 142 8.11 -15.77 -12.95
C SER A 142 8.21 -14.77 -11.80
N VAL A 143 8.05 -13.49 -12.11
CA VAL A 143 7.98 -12.42 -11.12
C VAL A 143 6.62 -11.76 -11.19
N ARG A 144 6.06 -11.35 -10.04
CA ARG A 144 4.85 -10.53 -10.05
C ARG A 144 5.16 -9.16 -10.64
N LYS A 145 4.34 -8.75 -11.59
CA LYS A 145 4.35 -7.41 -12.18
C LYS A 145 3.15 -6.68 -11.60
N ASP A 146 3.40 -5.92 -10.54
CA ASP A 146 2.42 -5.11 -9.82
C ASP A 146 1.94 -3.87 -10.63
N ALA A 147 1.81 -3.99 -11.96
CA ALA A 147 1.42 -2.88 -12.84
C ALA A 147 0.02 -2.33 -12.51
N LEU A 148 -0.90 -3.18 -12.06
CA LEU A 148 -2.22 -2.75 -11.57
C LEU A 148 -2.08 -1.92 -10.28
N ASN A 149 -1.17 -2.31 -9.39
CA ASN A 149 -0.85 -1.61 -8.14
C ASN A 149 -0.19 -0.25 -8.43
N GLU A 150 0.66 -0.16 -9.45
CA GLU A 150 1.30 1.11 -9.83
C GLU A 150 0.29 2.15 -10.34
N LYS A 151 -0.65 1.75 -11.21
CA LYS A 151 -1.71 2.65 -11.69
C LYS A 151 -2.66 3.05 -10.55
N LEU A 152 -3.09 2.09 -9.73
CA LEU A 152 -3.93 2.37 -8.57
C LEU A 152 -3.23 3.25 -7.53
N ARG A 153 -1.92 3.10 -7.33
CA ARG A 153 -1.14 4.00 -6.47
C ARG A 153 -1.07 5.41 -7.02
N LYS A 154 -0.85 5.58 -8.32
CA LYS A 154 -0.84 6.90 -8.96
C LYS A 154 -2.20 7.57 -8.85
N GLU A 155 -3.28 6.85 -9.18
CA GLU A 155 -4.65 7.36 -9.06
C GLU A 155 -5.03 7.70 -7.61
N ALA A 156 -4.62 6.87 -6.63
CA ALA A 156 -4.83 7.16 -5.22
C ALA A 156 -4.04 8.39 -4.75
N GLN A 157 -2.82 8.58 -5.27
CA GLN A 157 -1.99 9.74 -4.97
C GLN A 157 -2.60 11.02 -5.56
N GLU A 158 -3.00 11.01 -6.84
CA GLU A 158 -3.66 12.15 -7.50
C GLU A 158 -4.96 12.52 -6.77
N ASN A 159 -5.79 11.53 -6.42
CA ASN A 159 -7.01 11.77 -5.64
C ASN A 159 -6.75 12.34 -4.24
N ALA A 160 -5.66 11.92 -3.59
CA ALA A 160 -5.27 12.45 -2.29
C ALA A 160 -4.80 13.91 -2.42
N GLU A 161 -4.00 14.21 -3.44
CA GLU A 161 -3.53 15.57 -3.75
C GLU A 161 -4.70 16.51 -4.06
N GLU A 162 -5.67 16.10 -4.88
CA GLU A 162 -6.88 16.88 -5.15
C GLU A 162 -7.69 17.19 -3.87
N ARG A 163 -7.82 16.20 -2.97
CA ARG A 163 -8.55 16.39 -1.71
C ARG A 163 -7.83 17.37 -0.77
N ILE A 164 -6.50 17.29 -0.72
CA ILE A 164 -5.68 18.22 0.07
C ILE A 164 -5.84 19.63 -0.49
N GLU A 165 -5.78 19.81 -1.81
CA GLU A 165 -5.93 21.13 -2.42
C GLU A 165 -7.33 21.72 -2.19
N LYS A 166 -8.40 20.93 -2.41
CA LYS A 166 -9.77 21.35 -2.08
C LYS A 166 -9.94 21.73 -0.60
N SER A 167 -9.27 21.03 0.30
CA SER A 167 -9.29 21.37 1.74
C SER A 167 -8.56 22.67 2.03
N ARG A 168 -7.46 22.95 1.32
CA ARG A 168 -6.69 24.21 1.46
C ARG A 168 -7.46 25.40 0.91
N GLU A 169 -8.10 25.24 -0.24
CA GLU A 169 -8.96 26.26 -0.84
C GLU A 169 -10.12 26.62 0.09
N LYS A 170 -10.83 25.62 0.63
CA LYS A 170 -11.87 25.85 1.64
C LYS A 170 -11.35 26.51 2.91
N ALA A 171 -10.14 26.20 3.34
CA ALA A 171 -9.54 26.85 4.50
C ALA A 171 -9.23 28.33 4.22
N ARG A 172 -8.80 28.68 3.00
CA ARG A 172 -8.60 30.08 2.57
C ARG A 172 -9.91 30.83 2.49
N GLU A 173 -10.93 30.25 1.86
CA GLU A 173 -12.27 30.85 1.75
C GLU A 173 -12.87 31.11 3.15
N ASN A 174 -12.79 30.14 4.06
CA ASN A 174 -13.25 30.34 5.43
C ASN A 174 -12.45 31.41 6.19
N ALA A 175 -11.14 31.52 5.94
CA ALA A 175 -10.32 32.56 6.55
C ALA A 175 -10.69 33.96 6.03
N GLU A 176 -10.97 34.10 4.74
CA GLU A 176 -11.46 35.34 4.13
C GLU A 176 -12.84 35.72 4.69
N GLN A 177 -13.79 34.78 4.75
CA GLN A 177 -15.11 35.03 5.36
C GLN A 177 -15.02 35.39 6.85
N LEU A 178 -14.07 34.83 7.58
CA LEU A 178 -13.82 35.20 8.98
C LEU A 178 -13.22 36.60 9.09
N ALA A 179 -12.30 36.97 8.19
CA ALA A 179 -11.73 38.32 8.14
C ALA A 179 -12.81 39.36 7.83
N GLU A 180 -13.65 39.12 6.83
CA GLU A 180 -14.76 40.01 6.46
C GLU A 180 -15.76 40.19 7.61
N LYS A 181 -16.15 39.09 8.29
CA LYS A 181 -17.01 39.16 9.49
C LYS A 181 -16.37 39.90 10.66
N LEU A 182 -15.05 39.86 10.79
CA LEU A 182 -14.34 40.61 11.83
C LEU A 182 -14.27 42.10 11.50
N GLU A 183 -14.08 42.45 10.23
CA GLU A 183 -14.07 43.82 9.73
C GLU A 183 -15.47 44.45 9.85
N GLU A 184 -16.54 43.73 9.47
CA GLU A 184 -17.92 44.18 9.63
C GLU A 184 -18.27 44.42 11.11
N LYS A 185 -17.85 43.51 12.01
CA LYS A 185 -18.04 43.68 13.47
C LYS A 185 -17.24 44.84 14.03
N ALA A 186 -16.05 45.12 13.50
CA ALA A 186 -15.23 46.26 13.92
C ALA A 186 -15.90 47.57 13.51
N GLU A 187 -16.39 47.69 12.27
CA GLU A 187 -17.14 48.86 11.81
C GLU A 187 -18.47 49.07 12.57
N GLU A 188 -19.16 47.98 12.94
CA GLU A 188 -20.37 48.06 13.77
C GLU A 188 -20.05 48.54 15.20
N SER A 189 -18.90 48.14 15.74
CA SER A 189 -18.42 48.59 17.05
C SER A 189 -18.03 50.07 17.03
N GLU A 190 -17.35 50.56 15.99
CA GLU A 190 -16.99 51.98 15.84
C GLU A 190 -18.24 52.88 15.67
N LYS A 191 -19.24 52.44 14.91
CA LYS A 191 -20.54 53.14 14.81
C LYS A 191 -21.33 53.14 16.11
N SER A 192 -21.13 52.14 16.98
CA SER A 192 -21.76 52.07 18.30
C SER A 192 -21.06 52.93 19.35
N GLU A 193 -19.77 53.21 19.19
CA GLU A 193 -18.98 54.06 20.09
C GLU A 193 -19.25 55.56 19.87
N GLU A 194 -19.49 56.01 18.63
CA GLU A 194 -19.88 57.41 18.36
C GLU A 194 -21.23 57.82 18.96
N LYS A 195 -22.07 56.86 19.35
CA LYS A 195 -23.39 57.11 19.98
C LYS A 195 -23.40 56.95 21.50
N LYS A 196 -22.27 56.62 22.11
CA LYS A 196 -22.17 56.28 23.55
C LYS A 196 -21.42 57.31 24.40
N VAL A 197 -21.23 58.53 23.90
CA VAL A 197 -20.91 59.69 24.75
C VAL A 197 -22.19 60.51 24.91
N VAL A 198 -22.97 60.17 25.93
CA VAL A 198 -24.01 60.96 26.64
C VAL A 198 -25.05 59.96 27.15
N LYS A 199 -24.82 59.51 28.38
CA LYS A 199 -25.80 59.28 29.46
C LYS A 199 -25.10 58.49 30.57
N GLU A 200 -24.25 59.19 31.31
CA GLU A 200 -24.25 59.04 32.76
C GLU A 200 -25.64 59.49 33.24
N ASP A 201 -26.40 58.56 33.80
CA ASP A 201 -27.15 58.77 35.05
C ASP A 201 -28.04 57.54 35.29
N GLY A 202 -27.74 56.85 36.39
CA GLY A 202 -28.45 55.66 36.82
C GLY A 202 -27.98 55.23 38.20
N THR A 203 -28.11 56.12 39.18
CA THR A 203 -27.98 55.85 40.61
C THR A 203 -28.82 54.63 41.01
N THR A 204 -28.17 53.50 41.25
CA THR A 204 -28.69 52.44 42.14
C THR A 204 -27.81 52.45 43.38
N THR A 205 -28.41 52.74 44.53
CA THR A 205 -27.75 52.57 45.84
C THR A 205 -27.18 51.15 45.92
N PRO A 206 -25.86 50.99 46.14
CA PRO A 206 -25.23 49.67 46.14
C PRO A 206 -25.83 48.82 47.26
N ASN A 207 -26.14 47.56 46.96
CA ASN A 207 -26.68 46.63 47.95
C ASN A 207 -25.60 46.29 49.00
N LYS A 208 -26.00 45.63 50.10
CA LYS A 208 -25.05 45.28 51.18
C LYS A 208 -23.89 44.40 50.71
N ALA A 209 -24.08 43.56 49.69
CA ALA A 209 -23.02 42.72 49.14
C ALA A 209 -22.03 43.54 48.31
N GLU A 210 -22.51 44.45 47.48
CA GLU A 210 -21.68 45.35 46.67
C GLU A 210 -20.84 46.27 47.55
N GLN A 211 -21.43 46.86 48.60
CA GLN A 211 -20.69 47.68 49.56
C GLN A 211 -19.57 46.89 50.26
N LEU A 212 -19.85 45.64 50.67
CA LEU A 212 -18.86 44.79 51.32
C LEU A 212 -17.71 44.42 50.36
N LEU A 213 -18.01 44.13 49.10
CA LEU A 213 -16.99 43.83 48.10
C LEU A 213 -16.13 45.06 47.78
N GLU A 214 -16.71 46.26 47.67
CA GLU A 214 -15.97 47.50 47.48
C GLU A 214 -15.04 47.83 48.67
N GLU A 215 -15.52 47.65 49.90
CA GLU A 215 -14.69 47.83 51.11
C GLU A 215 -13.51 46.87 51.13
N LYS A 216 -13.72 45.60 50.78
CA LYS A 216 -12.63 44.61 50.76
C LYS A 216 -11.68 44.80 49.58
N MET A 217 -12.19 45.27 48.44
CA MET A 217 -11.36 45.65 47.29
C MET A 217 -10.46 46.83 47.60
N THR A 218 -10.99 47.87 48.25
CA THR A 218 -10.17 49.04 48.65
C THR A 218 -9.16 48.70 49.74
N ALA A 219 -9.45 47.71 50.60
CA ALA A 219 -8.51 47.21 51.60
C ALA A 219 -7.46 46.23 51.05
N SER A 220 -7.70 45.65 49.87
CA SER A 220 -6.80 44.68 49.23
C SER A 220 -5.69 45.37 48.45
N LYS A 221 -4.42 45.03 48.75
CA LYS A 221 -3.24 45.61 48.07
C LYS A 221 -2.80 44.80 46.85
N ASP A 222 -3.22 43.55 46.74
CA ASP A 222 -2.81 42.59 45.71
C ASP A 222 -3.95 42.21 44.75
N GLY A 223 -5.11 42.87 44.88
CA GLY A 223 -6.31 42.58 44.10
C GLY A 223 -7.00 41.29 44.48
N THR A 224 -6.53 40.60 45.54
CA THR A 224 -7.15 39.38 46.05
C THR A 224 -8.07 39.73 47.23
N ILE A 225 -9.36 39.43 47.10
CA ILE A 225 -10.34 39.60 48.18
C ILE A 225 -10.37 38.34 49.04
N TYR A 226 -10.14 38.48 50.35
CA TYR A 226 -10.35 37.40 51.31
C TYR A 226 -11.70 37.58 52.01
N LEU A 227 -12.55 36.57 51.91
CA LEU A 227 -13.87 36.53 52.54
C LEU A 227 -13.86 35.53 53.69
N ASN A 228 -14.30 35.96 54.87
CA ASN A 228 -14.53 35.06 56.00
C ASN A 228 -15.98 34.55 56.00
N ASP A 229 -16.29 33.62 56.91
CA ASP A 229 -17.63 33.02 57.01
C ASP A 229 -18.73 34.05 57.27
N THR A 230 -18.43 35.17 57.93
CA THR A 230 -19.37 36.26 58.15
C THR A 230 -19.61 37.04 56.86
N ASP A 231 -18.55 37.39 56.14
CA ASP A 231 -18.61 38.08 54.85
C ASP A 231 -19.44 37.25 53.84
N MET A 232 -19.22 35.94 53.79
CA MET A 232 -19.99 35.03 52.93
C MET A 232 -21.46 34.98 53.32
N LYS A 233 -21.80 34.95 54.62
CA LYS A 233 -23.19 34.99 55.08
C LYS A 233 -23.89 36.29 54.69
N THR A 234 -23.21 37.44 54.82
CA THR A 234 -23.77 38.74 54.45
C THR A 234 -24.06 38.83 52.95
N ILE A 235 -23.19 38.27 52.10
CA ILE A 235 -23.42 38.21 50.64
C ILE A 235 -24.62 37.32 50.32
N ILE A 236 -24.73 36.15 50.97
CA ILE A 236 -25.85 35.22 50.76
C ILE A 236 -27.18 35.84 51.22
N GLU A 237 -27.20 36.51 52.38
CA GLU A 237 -28.39 37.20 52.89
C GLU A 237 -28.83 38.34 51.96
N ALA A 238 -27.89 39.14 51.46
CA ALA A 238 -28.20 40.20 50.50
C ALA A 238 -28.81 39.64 49.19
N ALA A 239 -28.27 38.52 48.68
CA ALA A 239 -28.83 37.85 47.51
C ALA A 239 -30.24 37.28 47.76
N GLN A 240 -30.51 36.78 48.97
CA GLN A 240 -31.83 36.29 49.36
C GLN A 240 -32.85 37.43 49.58
N GLU A 241 -32.40 38.58 50.11
CA GLU A 241 -33.22 39.80 50.23
C GLU A 241 -33.63 40.34 48.85
N GLU A 242 -32.78 40.24 47.83
CA GLU A 242 -33.11 40.63 46.44
C GLU A 242 -34.06 39.63 45.75
N ASP A 243 -33.94 38.33 46.04
CA ASP A 243 -34.76 37.28 45.41
C ASP A 243 -36.17 37.14 46.05
N ALA A 244 -36.37 37.64 47.27
CA ALA A 244 -37.67 37.62 47.96
C ALA A 244 -38.78 38.42 47.23
N GLY A 245 -38.43 39.21 46.20
CA GLY A 245 -39.36 39.93 45.32
C GLY A 245 -39.71 39.24 43.99
N LYS A 246 -39.09 38.10 43.63
CA LYS A 246 -39.32 37.41 42.35
C LYS A 246 -39.90 36.02 42.56
N THR A 247 -41.21 35.91 42.39
CA THR A 247 -41.93 34.63 42.32
C THR A 247 -41.48 33.82 41.09
N THR A 248 -40.77 32.72 41.39
CA THR A 248 -40.48 31.51 40.59
C THR A 248 -41.07 31.40 39.18
N VAL A 249 -40.20 31.22 38.18
CA VAL A 249 -40.41 30.21 37.13
C VAL A 249 -39.13 29.39 37.00
N LYS A 250 -39.23 28.09 37.28
CA LYS A 250 -38.16 27.11 37.06
C LYS A 250 -37.85 27.05 35.56
N GLU A 251 -36.75 27.65 35.13
CA GLU A 251 -36.12 27.27 33.87
C GLU A 251 -35.06 26.21 34.15
N GLN A 252 -35.33 25.05 33.58
CA GLN A 252 -34.57 23.83 33.69
C GLN A 252 -33.17 24.08 33.12
N ALA A 253 -32.13 23.87 33.93
CA ALA A 253 -30.73 24.06 33.54
C ALA A 253 -30.41 23.26 32.26
N GLN A 254 -30.13 23.97 31.18
CA GLN A 254 -29.65 23.36 29.94
C GLN A 254 -28.17 22.98 30.14
N VAL A 255 -27.94 21.68 30.26
CA VAL A 255 -26.60 21.08 30.28
C VAL A 255 -25.88 21.49 28.99
N GLY A 256 -24.76 22.22 29.10
CA GLY A 256 -23.90 22.56 27.97
C GLY A 256 -23.51 24.03 27.78
N ALA A 257 -23.62 24.90 28.79
CA ALA A 257 -22.95 26.20 28.72
C ALA A 257 -21.42 25.98 28.82
N ASN A 258 -20.73 26.05 27.68
CA ASN A 258 -19.28 25.99 27.59
C ASN A 258 -18.68 27.15 28.40
N LEU A 259 -18.20 26.85 29.61
CA LEU A 259 -17.27 27.71 30.34
C LEU A 259 -15.89 27.51 29.69
N ASP A 260 -15.54 28.40 28.76
CA ASP A 260 -14.19 28.49 28.21
C ASP A 260 -13.22 28.97 29.31
N LEU A 261 -12.71 28.01 30.07
CA LEU A 261 -11.55 28.21 30.94
C LEU A 261 -10.29 28.16 30.07
N LYS A 262 -9.74 29.34 29.78
CA LYS A 262 -8.37 29.46 29.26
C LYS A 262 -7.40 29.05 30.39
N ILE A 263 -6.73 27.91 30.22
CA ILE A 263 -5.55 27.51 31.00
C ILE A 263 -4.34 28.27 30.46
#